data_AF-A0AAW1P7Z6-F1
#
_entry.id   AF-A0AAW1P7Z6-F1
#
_cell.length_a   1.000
_cell.length_b   1.000
_cell.length_c   1.000
_cell.angle_alpha   90.00
_cell.angle_beta   90.00
_cell.angle_gamma   90.00
#
_symmetry.space_group_name_H-M   'P 1'
#
loop_
_entity.id
_entity.type
_entity.pdbx_description
1 polymer ?
#
loop_
_entity_poly.entity_id
_entity_poly.type
_entity_poly.pdbx_seq_one_letter_code
_entity_poly.pdbx_strand_id
1 'polypeptide(L)'
;MSPSQVIASGRASSMSLSIFLVDALRSLAIPARLVGTLEWRAAEGSHVWVEVWHDGHWSFFDSGEYRAVNQSWFHPYPAQLQLSGSQQHGIFAASFQHENNGVALPWAPDFSGIDVTVNYK
;
A
#
# COMPACT_ATOMS: atom_id res chain seq x y z
N MET A 1 -13.68 -6.02 -7.59
CA MET A 1 -13.60 -6.19 -9.07
C MET A 1 -12.46 -7.15 -9.38
N SER A 2 -12.60 -8.02 -10.38
CA SER A 2 -11.50 -8.87 -10.86
C SER A 2 -10.53 -8.09 -11.75
N PRO A 3 -9.28 -8.56 -11.94
CA PRO A 3 -8.32 -7.96 -12.89
C PRO A 3 -8.89 -7.70 -14.29
N SER A 4 -9.63 -8.68 -14.83
CA SER A 4 -10.31 -8.55 -16.13
C SER A 4 -11.34 -7.42 -16.17
N GLN A 5 -12.06 -7.20 -15.06
CA GLN A 5 -13.04 -6.11 -14.95
C GLN A 5 -12.36 -4.74 -14.87
N VAL A 6 -11.20 -4.63 -14.21
CA VAL A 6 -10.42 -3.38 -14.17
C VAL A 6 -9.95 -2.98 -15.57
N ILE A 7 -9.45 -3.95 -16.35
CA ILE A 7 -9.04 -3.74 -17.75
C ILE A 7 -10.24 -3.32 -18.60
N ALA A 8 -11.37 -4.03 -18.48
CA ALA A 8 -12.55 -3.78 -19.29
C ALA A 8 -13.25 -2.44 -18.97
N SER A 9 -13.25 -2.01 -17.71
CA SER A 9 -13.90 -0.76 -17.30
C SER A 9 -13.07 0.49 -17.60
N GLY A 10 -11.75 0.36 -17.70
CA GLY A 10 -10.82 1.50 -17.77
C GLY A 10 -10.86 2.40 -16.52
N ARG A 11 -11.54 1.97 -15.44
CA ARG A 11 -11.74 2.72 -14.19
C ARG A 11 -11.83 1.76 -13.01
N ALA A 12 -11.12 2.06 -11.93
CA ALA A 12 -11.12 1.25 -10.73
C ALA A 12 -10.77 2.08 -9.48
N SER A 13 -11.09 1.58 -8.29
CA SER A 13 -10.66 2.19 -7.03
C SER A 13 -9.16 2.07 -6.83
N SER A 14 -8.56 2.92 -5.99
CA SER A 14 -7.13 2.83 -5.62
C SER A 14 -6.75 1.44 -5.12
N MET A 15 -7.62 0.81 -4.32
CA MET A 15 -7.45 -0.58 -3.89
C MET A 15 -7.43 -1.56 -5.08
N SER A 16 -8.40 -1.48 -5.99
CA SER A 16 -8.50 -2.43 -7.11
C SER A 16 -7.36 -2.26 -8.12
N LEU A 17 -6.96 -1.03 -8.40
CA LEU A 17 -5.79 -0.74 -9.25
C LEU A 17 -4.49 -1.22 -8.60
N SER A 18 -4.34 -1.04 -7.28
CA SER A 18 -3.15 -1.49 -6.57
C SER A 18 -3.04 -3.01 -6.53
N ILE A 19 -4.15 -3.73 -6.31
CA ILE A 19 -4.18 -5.21 -6.41
C ILE A 19 -3.76 -5.65 -7.82
N PHE A 20 -4.36 -5.05 -8.85
CA PHE A 20 -4.03 -5.35 -10.24
C PHE A 20 -2.55 -5.12 -10.56
N LEU A 21 -1.99 -3.98 -10.13
CA LEU A 21 -0.59 -3.64 -10.36
C LEU A 21 0.35 -4.59 -9.62
N VAL A 22 0.05 -4.95 -8.37
CA VAL A 22 0.84 -5.94 -7.61
C VAL A 22 0.85 -7.29 -8.32
N ASP A 23 -0.30 -7.76 -8.81
CA ASP A 23 -0.40 -9.03 -9.54
C ASP A 23 0.39 -8.97 -10.86
N ALA A 24 0.29 -7.87 -11.60
CA ALA A 24 1.05 -7.67 -12.83
C ALA A 24 2.57 -7.68 -12.57
N LEU A 25 3.05 -6.96 -11.56
CA LEU A 25 4.48 -6.94 -11.19
C LEU A 25 4.97 -8.33 -10.75
N ARG A 26 4.19 -9.03 -9.93
CA ARG A 26 4.54 -10.39 -9.48
C ARG A 26 4.56 -11.40 -10.63
N SER A 27 3.73 -11.22 -11.65
CA SER A 27 3.78 -12.05 -12.87
C SER A 27 5.10 -11.91 -13.64
N LEU A 28 5.80 -10.80 -13.45
CA LEU A 28 7.13 -10.51 -14.00
C LEU A 28 8.27 -10.82 -13.01
N ALA A 29 7.97 -11.55 -11.93
CA ALA A 29 8.90 -11.84 -10.83
C ALA A 29 9.47 -10.59 -10.12
N ILE A 30 8.78 -9.44 -10.20
CA ILE A 30 9.15 -8.24 -9.47
C ILE A 30 8.52 -8.32 -8.08
N PRO A 31 9.30 -8.23 -6.98
CA PRO A 31 8.73 -8.22 -5.64
C PRO A 31 7.92 -6.94 -5.42
N ALA A 32 6.62 -7.10 -5.20
CA ALA A 32 5.69 -6.00 -4.96
C ALA A 32 4.73 -6.35 -3.81
N ARG A 33 4.25 -5.35 -3.08
CA ARG A 33 3.29 -5.50 -1.97
C ARG A 33 2.32 -4.33 -1.89
N LEU A 34 1.14 -4.60 -1.32
CA LEU A 34 0.15 -3.58 -1.01
C LEU A 34 0.56 -2.85 0.27
N VAL A 35 0.39 -1.53 0.27
CA VAL A 35 0.63 -0.69 1.43
C VAL A 35 -0.54 0.29 1.56
N GLY A 36 -0.92 0.62 2.78
CA GLY A 36 -1.99 1.59 3.00
C GLY A 36 -2.08 2.09 4.43
N THR A 37 -2.89 3.13 4.59
CA THR A 37 -3.37 3.59 5.90
C THR A 37 -4.88 3.47 5.96
N LEU A 38 -5.39 3.10 7.14
CA LEU A 38 -6.83 3.05 7.39
C LEU A 38 -7.43 4.44 7.49
N GLU A 39 -6.68 5.39 8.06
CA GLU A 39 -7.14 6.77 8.19
C GLU A 39 -5.96 7.75 8.29
N TRP A 40 -5.95 8.75 7.39
CA TRP A 40 -5.02 9.85 7.49
C TRP A 40 -5.24 10.64 8.78
N ARG A 41 -4.16 11.03 9.44
CA ARG A 41 -4.23 11.79 10.71
C ARG A 41 -4.57 13.27 10.47
N ALA A 42 -4.18 13.80 9.32
CA ALA A 42 -4.29 15.22 8.97
C ALA A 42 -5.10 15.45 7.68
N ALA A 43 -5.78 14.41 7.21
CA ALA A 43 -6.71 14.44 6.09
C ALA A 43 -7.80 13.39 6.38
N GLU A 44 -8.91 13.43 5.68
CA GLU A 44 -9.95 12.41 5.84
C GLU A 44 -9.69 11.22 4.91
N GLY A 45 -10.12 10.03 5.35
CA GLY A 45 -10.18 8.83 4.54
C GLY A 45 -8.93 7.95 4.58
N SER A 46 -9.05 6.81 3.89
CA SER A 46 -8.01 5.80 3.72
C SER A 46 -7.35 5.92 2.35
N HIS A 47 -6.16 5.35 2.21
CA HIS A 47 -5.53 5.19 0.89
C HIS A 47 -4.71 3.92 0.83
N VAL A 48 -4.63 3.33 -0.36
CA VAL A 48 -3.86 2.12 -0.64
C VAL A 48 -3.05 2.35 -1.91
N TRP A 49 -1.78 1.98 -1.86
CA TRP A 49 -0.82 2.09 -2.95
C TRP A 49 0.07 0.85 -3.01
N VAL A 50 1.08 0.86 -3.88
CA VAL A 50 1.97 -0.27 -4.14
C VAL A 50 3.40 0.08 -3.76
N GLU A 51 4.08 -0.83 -3.07
CA GLU A 51 5.54 -0.80 -2.94
C GLU A 51 6.17 -1.90 -3.80
N VAL A 52 7.32 -1.57 -4.39
CA VAL A 52 8.12 -2.40 -5.29
C VAL A 52 9.56 -2.43 -4.79
N TRP A 53 10.17 -3.61 -4.80
CA TRP A 53 11.57 -3.77 -4.43
C TRP A 53 12.47 -3.52 -5.64
N HIS A 54 13.36 -2.54 -5.51
CA HIS A 54 14.33 -2.17 -6.54
C HIS A 54 15.61 -1.69 -5.84
N ASP A 55 16.78 -2.09 -6.34
CA ASP A 55 18.09 -1.65 -5.85
C ASP A 55 18.26 -1.71 -4.31
N GLY A 56 17.80 -2.81 -3.72
CA GLY A 56 17.97 -3.08 -2.29
C GLY A 56 17.07 -2.28 -1.35
N HIS A 57 16.06 -1.58 -1.87
CA HIS A 57 15.11 -0.82 -1.05
C HIS A 57 13.68 -0.91 -1.60
N TRP A 58 12.70 -0.60 -0.74
CA TRP A 58 11.31 -0.45 -1.14
C TRP A 58 11.08 0.95 -1.70
N SER A 59 10.44 1.02 -2.86
CA SER A 59 9.99 2.25 -3.51
C SER A 59 8.48 2.16 -3.77
N PHE A 60 7.75 3.27 -3.70
CA PHE A 60 6.30 3.28 -3.86
C PHE A 60 5.82 3.86 -5.20
N PHE A 61 4.68 3.34 -5.65
CA PHE A 61 3.89 3.81 -6.78
C PHE A 61 2.45 4.01 -6.34
N ASP A 62 1.87 5.16 -6.72
CA ASP A 62 0.44 5.36 -6.63
C ASP A 62 -0.22 4.91 -7.94
N SER A 63 -0.97 3.81 -7.88
CA SER A 63 -1.56 3.16 -9.06
C SER A 63 -2.60 4.02 -9.79
N GLY A 64 -3.09 5.10 -9.17
CA GLY A 64 -4.04 6.04 -9.76
C GLY A 64 -3.41 7.31 -10.36
N GLU A 65 -2.11 7.54 -10.18
CA GLU A 65 -1.46 8.78 -10.59
C GLU A 65 -0.30 8.57 -11.58
N TYR A 66 -0.19 9.47 -12.55
CA TYR A 66 0.94 9.52 -13.48
C TYR A 66 2.08 10.33 -12.89
N ARG A 67 2.69 9.82 -11.80
CA ARG A 67 3.83 10.44 -11.13
C ARG A 67 5.06 9.55 -11.17
N ALA A 68 6.21 10.13 -10.89
CA ALA A 68 7.45 9.37 -10.76
C ALA A 68 7.42 8.46 -9.51
N VAL A 69 8.32 7.49 -9.48
CA VAL A 69 8.56 6.65 -8.31
C VAL A 69 8.79 7.52 -7.07
N ASN A 70 8.22 7.12 -5.93
CA ASN A 70 8.29 7.84 -4.66
C ASN A 70 7.68 9.26 -4.70
N GLN A 71 6.71 9.48 -5.58
CA GLN A 71 5.93 10.73 -5.63
C GLN A 71 4.43 10.41 -5.66
N SER A 72 3.68 11.02 -4.74
CA SER A 72 2.22 11.00 -4.71
C SER A 72 1.71 12.25 -4.00
N TRP A 73 0.42 12.53 -4.12
CA TRP A 73 -0.26 13.58 -3.37
C TRP A 73 -0.10 13.48 -1.85
N PHE A 74 0.15 12.27 -1.33
CA PHE A 74 0.28 12.03 0.11
C PHE A 74 1.72 12.16 0.66
N HIS A 75 2.71 12.33 -0.21
CA HIS A 75 4.13 12.35 0.17
C HIS A 75 4.78 13.71 -0.15
N PRO A 76 5.40 14.40 0.83
CA PRO A 76 5.61 13.95 2.22
C PRO A 76 4.38 14.14 3.11
N TYR A 77 3.43 15.02 2.74
CA TYR A 77 2.22 15.29 3.52
C TYR A 77 0.97 14.69 2.84
N PRO A 78 0.05 14.02 3.56
CA PRO A 78 -0.02 13.89 5.03
C PRO A 78 0.74 12.69 5.60
N ALA A 79 1.46 11.90 4.80
CA ALA A 79 2.09 10.66 5.25
C ALA A 79 3.10 10.85 6.41
N GLN A 80 3.88 11.93 6.39
CA GLN A 80 4.84 12.25 7.46
C GLN A 80 4.19 12.40 8.84
N LEU A 81 2.89 12.69 8.92
CA LEU A 81 2.16 12.88 10.17
C LEU A 81 1.56 11.59 10.76
N GLN A 82 1.61 10.48 10.03
CA GLN A 82 1.17 9.17 10.49
C GLN A 82 1.98 8.71 11.72
N LEU A 83 1.40 7.85 12.54
CA LEU A 83 1.96 7.43 13.83
C LEU A 83 2.31 5.95 13.80
N SER A 84 3.61 5.63 13.91
CA SER A 84 4.06 4.26 14.08
C SER A 84 3.47 3.64 15.36
N GLY A 85 3.04 2.39 15.27
CA GLY A 85 2.37 1.65 16.33
C GLY A 85 0.87 1.96 16.48
N SER A 86 0.33 2.95 15.76
CA SER A 86 -1.11 3.20 15.73
C SER A 86 -1.77 2.28 14.71
N GLN A 87 -2.72 1.45 15.13
CA GLN A 87 -3.49 0.62 14.19
C GLN A 87 -4.35 1.45 13.22
N GLN A 88 -4.82 2.63 13.66
CA GLN A 88 -5.72 3.48 12.88
C GLN A 88 -4.97 4.47 11.98
N HIS A 89 -3.87 5.04 12.47
CA HIS A 89 -3.10 6.09 11.79
C HIS A 89 -1.67 5.66 11.44
N GLY A 90 -1.42 4.36 11.37
CA GLY A 90 -0.18 3.77 10.88
C GLY A 90 -0.28 3.41 9.40
N ILE A 91 0.86 3.34 8.75
CA ILE A 91 1.01 2.84 7.39
C ILE A 91 1.49 1.39 7.48
N PHE A 92 0.69 0.48 6.93
CA PHE A 92 0.96 -0.95 7.00
C PHE A 92 1.17 -1.54 5.62
N ALA A 93 2.18 -2.38 5.49
CA ALA A 93 2.47 -3.15 4.29
C ALA A 93 2.08 -4.61 4.46
N ALA A 94 1.42 -5.18 3.45
CA ALA A 94 1.09 -6.61 3.44
C ALA A 94 2.38 -7.45 3.54
N SER A 95 2.40 -8.39 4.47
CA SER A 95 3.53 -9.27 4.72
C SER A 95 3.05 -10.70 4.96
N PHE A 96 3.91 -11.66 4.61
CA PHE A 96 3.75 -13.06 5.00
C PHE A 96 4.49 -13.39 6.31
N GLN A 97 5.22 -12.41 6.87
CA GLN A 97 5.86 -12.55 8.16
C GLN A 97 4.81 -12.47 9.26
N HIS A 98 4.94 -13.34 10.25
CA HIS A 98 4.05 -13.35 11.40
C HIS A 98 4.59 -12.38 12.45
N GLU A 99 4.20 -11.11 12.37
CA GLU A 99 4.55 -10.10 13.37
C GLU A 99 3.36 -9.80 14.29
N ASN A 100 3.58 -9.86 15.61
CA ASN A 100 2.55 -9.70 16.65
C ASN A 100 1.95 -8.28 16.73
N ASN A 101 2.49 -7.29 16.02
CA ASN A 101 2.10 -5.87 16.12
C ASN A 101 1.45 -5.31 14.85
N GLY A 102 1.13 -6.17 13.88
CA GLY A 102 0.50 -5.75 12.64
C GLY A 102 -1.01 -5.52 12.73
N VAL A 103 -1.58 -4.82 11.75
CA VAL A 103 -3.04 -4.79 11.56
C VAL A 103 -3.48 -6.18 11.11
N ALA A 104 -4.38 -6.79 11.88
CA ALA A 104 -4.96 -8.09 11.56
C ALA A 104 -5.91 -7.96 10.36
N LEU A 105 -5.75 -8.84 9.37
CA LEU A 105 -6.70 -8.94 8.26
C LEU A 105 -7.85 -9.86 8.69
N PRO A 106 -9.10 -9.39 8.78
CA PRO A 106 -10.22 -10.19 9.31
C PRO A 106 -10.47 -11.50 8.55
N TRP A 107 -10.12 -11.53 7.26
CA TRP A 107 -10.26 -12.68 6.38
C TRP A 107 -9.01 -13.57 6.29
N ALA A 108 -7.92 -13.18 6.97
CA ALA A 108 -6.62 -13.83 6.90
C ALA A 108 -5.88 -13.66 8.24
N PRO A 109 -6.37 -14.26 9.33
CA PRO A 109 -5.90 -14.01 10.70
C PRO A 109 -4.45 -14.45 10.95
N ASP A 110 -3.94 -15.39 10.15
CA ASP A 110 -2.55 -15.84 10.21
C ASP A 110 -1.56 -14.87 9.55
N PHE A 111 -2.08 -13.82 8.90
CA PHE A 111 -1.30 -12.82 8.20
C PHE A 111 -1.50 -11.45 8.84
N SER A 112 -0.39 -10.76 9.09
CA SER A 112 -0.40 -9.40 9.61
C SER A 112 0.35 -8.46 8.67
N GLY A 113 -0.11 -7.20 8.63
CA GLY A 113 0.64 -6.15 7.94
C GLY A 113 1.81 -5.69 8.81
N ILE A 114 2.99 -5.49 8.24
CA ILE A 114 4.11 -4.88 8.97
C ILE A 114 3.97 -3.36 8.98
N ASP A 115 4.29 -2.72 10.11
CA ASP A 115 4.28 -1.26 10.21
C ASP A 115 5.50 -0.67 9.48
N VAL A 116 5.24 0.08 8.43
CA VAL A 116 6.25 0.75 7.60
C VAL A 116 6.16 2.27 7.70
N THR A 117 5.43 2.81 8.68
CA THR A 117 5.21 4.25 8.86
C THR A 117 6.51 5.05 8.91
N VAL A 118 7.57 4.44 9.44
CA VAL A 118 8.91 5.06 9.51
C VAL A 118 9.53 5.36 8.16
N ASN A 119 9.12 4.67 7.10
CA ASN A 119 9.63 4.87 5.73
C ASN A 119 9.06 6.11 5.04
N TYR A 120 8.04 6.75 5.64
CA TYR A 120 7.33 7.91 5.08
C TYR A 120 7.59 9.17 5.90
N LYS A 121 8.76 9.25 6.56
CA LYS A 121 9.19 10.35 7.42
C LYS A 121 10.20 11.26 6.75
#